data_AF-T0NGX2-F1
#
_entry.id   AF-T0NGX2-F1
#
_cell.length_a   1.000
_cell.length_b   1.000
_cell.length_c   1.000
_cell.angle_alpha   90.00
_cell.angle_beta   90.00
_cell.angle_gamma   90.00
#
_symmetry.space_group_name_H-M   'P 1'
#
loop_
_entity.id
_entity.type
_entity.pdbx_description
1 polymer ?
#
loop_
_entity_poly.entity_id
_entity_poly.type
_entity_poly.pdbx_seq_one_letter_code
_entity_poly.pdbx_strand_id
1 'polypeptide(L)'
;MSKYIFVEGYFDELLINRIIELEKIGPQLKMFKYSQKKDEKVDSYIFSIRSQGEQFMFIADDDTGNYASSSSRISELKRRYTRLTDENIFLAVPEIEGWSISGLTRTAAKTLKLRELPRADTGTKEKFISILPNPSDGTLIRSQILELFDIKTASLHSYSFKNFLEKLKQL
;
A
#
# COMPACT_ATOMS: atom_id res chain seq x y z
N MET A 1 -17.17 -6.70 15.26
CA MET A 1 -16.15 -5.65 15.16
C MET A 1 -15.75 -5.54 13.70
N SER A 2 -15.97 -4.37 13.11
CA SER A 2 -15.52 -4.00 11.77
C SER A 2 -14.05 -3.59 11.83
N LYS A 3 -13.34 -3.79 10.72
CA LYS A 3 -11.93 -3.41 10.59
C LYS A 3 -11.79 -2.48 9.40
N TYR A 4 -10.93 -1.48 9.52
CA TYR A 4 -10.80 -0.43 8.51
C TYR A 4 -9.36 -0.32 8.00
N ILE A 5 -9.21 0.01 6.73
CA ILE A 5 -7.91 0.32 6.12
C ILE A 5 -7.99 1.66 5.40
N PHE A 6 -7.15 2.59 5.80
CA PHE A 6 -6.96 3.84 5.07
C PHE A 6 -5.86 3.64 4.04
N VAL A 7 -6.11 4.07 2.81
CA VAL A 7 -5.17 4.01 1.68
C VAL A 7 -5.15 5.35 0.94
N GLU A 8 -4.08 5.70 0.25
CA GLU A 8 -3.98 7.00 -0.43
C GLU A 8 -4.93 7.03 -1.62
N GLY A 9 -4.77 6.08 -2.53
CA GLY A 9 -5.35 6.11 -3.86
C GLY A 9 -6.27 4.94 -4.20
N TYR A 10 -6.78 5.01 -5.43
CA TYR A 10 -7.58 3.95 -6.02
C TYR A 10 -6.77 2.67 -6.28
N PHE A 11 -5.54 2.79 -6.77
CA PHE A 11 -4.70 1.63 -7.06
C PHE A 11 -4.29 0.87 -5.80
N ASP A 12 -3.99 1.60 -4.73
CA ASP A 12 -3.69 1.03 -3.42
C ASP A 12 -4.85 0.18 -2.93
N GLU A 13 -6.08 0.73 -3.00
CA GLU A 13 -7.31 0.01 -2.65
C GLU A 13 -7.45 -1.30 -3.44
N LEU A 14 -7.19 -1.27 -4.75
CA LEU A 14 -7.23 -2.47 -5.59
C LEU A 14 -6.16 -3.49 -5.19
N LEU A 15 -4.93 -3.04 -4.92
CA LEU A 15 -3.84 -3.92 -4.50
C LEU A 15 -4.15 -4.57 -3.15
N ILE A 16 -4.59 -3.79 -2.16
CA ILE A 16 -4.95 -4.30 -0.83
C ILE A 16 -6.12 -5.28 -0.94
N ASN A 17 -7.15 -5.00 -1.74
CA ASN A 17 -8.24 -5.94 -2.00
C ASN A 17 -7.74 -7.26 -2.58
N ARG A 18 -6.85 -7.18 -3.56
CA ARG A 18 -6.28 -8.38 -4.19
C ARG A 18 -5.52 -9.23 -3.17
N ILE A 19 -4.76 -8.58 -2.27
CA ILE A 19 -4.04 -9.27 -1.19
C ILE A 19 -5.02 -9.94 -0.21
N ILE A 20 -6.08 -9.24 0.20
CA ILE A 20 -7.13 -9.77 1.08
C ILE A 20 -7.80 -11.01 0.46
N GLU A 21 -8.13 -10.94 -0.84
CA GLU A 21 -8.73 -12.05 -1.59
C GLU A 21 -7.81 -13.27 -1.63
N LEU A 22 -6.54 -13.06 -2.01
CA LEU A 22 -5.55 -14.14 -2.16
C LEU A 22 -5.22 -14.82 -0.82
N GLU A 23 -5.13 -14.06 0.28
CA GLU A 23 -4.91 -14.62 1.62
C GLU A 23 -6.19 -15.11 2.31
N LYS A 24 -7.35 -14.90 1.68
CA LYS A 24 -8.67 -15.25 2.25
C LYS A 24 -8.87 -14.66 3.66
N ILE A 25 -8.43 -13.41 3.85
CA ILE A 25 -8.56 -12.73 5.13
C ILE A 25 -10.05 -12.48 5.42
N GLY A 26 -10.43 -12.71 6.69
CA GLY A 26 -11.80 -12.71 7.20
C GLY A 26 -12.58 -11.39 7.04
N PRO A 27 -13.73 -11.22 7.74
CA PRO A 27 -14.87 -10.43 7.29
C PRO A 27 -14.56 -8.98 6.85
N GLN A 28 -15.31 -8.51 5.86
CA GLN A 28 -15.23 -7.23 5.14
C GLN A 28 -14.44 -6.11 5.84
N LEU A 29 -13.17 -6.01 5.48
CA LEU A 29 -12.36 -4.81 5.71
C LEU A 29 -12.97 -3.66 4.93
N LYS A 30 -13.28 -2.55 5.62
CA LYS A 30 -13.78 -1.33 4.97
C LYS A 30 -12.61 -0.45 4.61
N MET A 31 -12.42 -0.18 3.32
CA MET A 31 -11.34 0.72 2.88
C MET A 31 -11.83 2.16 2.79
N PHE A 32 -10.92 3.09 3.06
CA PHE A 32 -11.15 4.51 2.95
C PHE A 32 -9.99 5.21 2.26
N LYS A 33 -10.25 5.70 1.04
CA LYS A 33 -9.30 6.51 0.27
C LYS A 33 -9.23 7.92 0.82
N TYR A 34 -8.06 8.33 1.32
CA TYR A 34 -7.91 9.61 2.03
C TYR A 34 -7.26 10.73 1.20
N SER A 35 -6.48 10.45 0.15
CA SER A 35 -5.69 11.48 -0.57
C SER A 35 -6.51 12.65 -1.13
N GLN A 36 -7.75 12.37 -1.57
CA GLN A 36 -8.65 13.38 -2.12
C GLN A 36 -9.63 13.96 -1.09
N LYS A 37 -9.47 13.65 0.19
CA LYS A 37 -10.32 14.14 1.27
C LYS A 37 -9.63 15.30 1.98
N LYS A 38 -10.44 16.24 2.47
CA LYS A 38 -9.94 17.27 3.40
C LYS A 38 -9.46 16.62 4.69
N ASP A 39 -8.42 17.17 5.28
CA ASP A 39 -7.79 16.57 6.46
C ASP A 39 -8.76 16.44 7.64
N GLU A 40 -9.66 17.42 7.82
CA GLU A 40 -10.68 17.38 8.88
C GLU A 40 -11.67 16.22 8.70
N LYS A 41 -11.94 15.83 7.45
CA LYS A 41 -12.80 14.69 7.13
C LYS A 41 -12.12 13.38 7.46
N VAL A 42 -10.82 13.27 7.17
CA VAL A 42 -10.02 12.09 7.54
C VAL A 42 -9.98 11.96 9.07
N ASP A 43 -9.66 13.04 9.78
CA ASP A 43 -9.60 13.08 11.24
C ASP A 43 -10.96 12.75 11.89
N SER A 44 -12.06 13.30 11.35
CA SER A 44 -13.41 12.99 11.82
C SER A 44 -13.77 11.52 11.62
N TYR A 45 -13.30 10.90 10.54
CA TYR A 45 -13.54 9.49 10.29
C TYR A 45 -12.73 8.59 11.21
N ILE A 46 -11.45 8.91 11.43
CA ILE A 46 -10.61 8.25 12.43
C ILE A 46 -11.26 8.34 13.82
N PHE A 47 -11.76 9.52 14.21
CA PHE A 47 -12.48 9.71 15.46
C PHE A 47 -13.69 8.77 15.56
N SER A 48 -14.54 8.74 14.54
CA SER A 48 -15.74 7.92 14.50
C SER A 48 -15.44 6.42 14.66
N ILE A 49 -14.40 5.91 13.99
CA ILE A 49 -13.96 4.51 14.11
C ILE A 49 -13.51 4.22 15.54
N ARG A 50 -12.67 5.08 16.12
CA ARG A 50 -12.17 4.91 17.50
C ARG A 50 -13.28 4.97 18.53
N SER A 51 -14.24 5.90 18.39
CA SER A 51 -15.38 6.02 19.31
C SER A 51 -16.29 4.78 19.30
N GLN A 52 -16.29 4.02 18.21
CA GLN A 52 -17.02 2.75 18.11
C GLN A 52 -16.23 1.55 18.64
N GLY A 53 -14.99 1.75 19.08
CA GLY A 53 -14.10 0.66 19.54
C GLY A 53 -13.62 -0.24 18.40
N GLU A 54 -13.66 0.24 17.15
CA GLU A 54 -13.26 -0.53 15.97
C GLU A 54 -11.77 -0.35 15.66
N GLN A 55 -11.16 -1.34 15.00
CA GLN A 55 -9.73 -1.35 14.67
C GLN A 55 -9.48 -0.78 13.27
N PHE A 56 -8.35 -0.11 13.08
CA PHE A 56 -7.94 0.36 11.77
C PHE A 56 -6.42 0.37 11.56
N MET A 57 -6.03 0.28 10.29
CA MET A 57 -4.67 0.50 9.81
C MET A 57 -4.66 1.69 8.84
N PHE A 58 -3.65 2.54 8.95
CA PHE A 58 -3.44 3.70 8.08
C PHE A 58 -2.19 3.49 7.24
N ILE A 59 -2.37 3.15 5.96
CA ILE A 59 -1.29 2.87 5.03
C ILE A 59 -0.92 4.14 4.30
N ALA A 60 0.36 4.48 4.31
CA ALA A 60 0.94 5.60 3.56
C ALA A 60 2.26 5.17 2.93
N ASP A 61 2.69 5.87 1.89
CA ASP A 61 4.05 5.70 1.36
C ASP A 61 5.07 6.26 2.35
N ASP A 62 6.22 5.59 2.48
CA ASP A 62 7.33 6.06 3.29
C ASP A 62 7.99 7.30 2.67
N ASP A 63 8.00 7.36 1.34
CA ASP A 63 8.59 8.43 0.55
C ASP A 63 10.05 8.67 0.96
N THR A 64 10.86 7.59 1.03
CA THR A 64 12.27 7.60 1.49
C THR A 64 13.18 8.69 0.88
N GLY A 65 12.79 9.32 -0.25
CA GLY A 65 13.49 10.45 -0.87
C GLY A 65 13.04 11.85 -0.43
N ASN A 66 11.85 11.97 0.18
CA ASN A 66 11.24 13.24 0.59
C ASN A 66 11.37 13.51 2.10
N TYR A 67 11.65 12.48 2.88
CA TYR A 67 11.74 12.56 4.35
C TYR A 67 13.11 12.09 4.83
N ALA A 68 13.59 12.68 5.93
CA ALA A 68 14.88 12.32 6.51
C ALA A 68 14.90 10.89 7.10
N SER A 69 13.72 10.36 7.46
CA SER A 69 13.51 9.01 7.98
C SER A 69 12.02 8.64 8.00
N SER A 70 11.71 7.35 8.10
CA SER A 70 10.36 6.84 8.36
C SER A 70 9.73 7.47 9.62
N SER A 71 10.52 7.74 10.66
CA SER A 71 10.04 8.41 11.88
C SER A 71 9.60 9.86 11.62
N SER A 72 10.29 10.56 10.71
CA SER A 72 9.89 11.91 10.30
C SER A 72 8.61 11.90 9.45
N ARG A 73 8.43 10.87 8.60
CA ARG A 73 7.19 10.62 7.85
C ARG A 73 6.01 10.36 8.80
N ILE A 74 6.18 9.49 9.79
CA ILE A 74 5.16 9.22 10.83
C ILE A 74 4.79 10.49 11.59
N SER A 75 5.79 11.31 11.95
CA SER A 75 5.56 12.57 12.67
C SER A 75 4.77 13.59 11.83
N GLU A 76 5.01 13.63 10.51
CA GLU A 76 4.22 14.43 9.59
C GLU A 76 2.77 13.97 9.54
N LEU A 77 2.53 12.66 9.36
CA LEU A 77 1.18 12.08 9.32
C LEU A 77 0.40 12.38 10.59
N LYS A 78 1.05 12.30 11.75
CA LYS A 78 0.41 12.61 13.05
C LYS A 78 0.15 14.10 13.25
N ARG A 79 0.99 14.98 12.69
CA ARG A 79 0.70 16.42 12.69
C ARG A 79 -0.48 16.75 11.79
N ARG A 80 -0.58 16.09 10.64
CA ARG A 80 -1.65 16.29 9.66
C ARG A 80 -2.98 15.69 10.13
N TYR A 81 -2.93 14.49 10.68
CA TYR A 81 -4.06 13.75 11.22
C TYR A 81 -3.85 13.52 12.72
N THR A 82 -4.33 14.48 13.50
CA THR A 82 -4.04 14.62 14.94
C THR A 82 -4.49 13.44 15.80
N ARG A 83 -5.31 12.54 15.24
CA ARG A 83 -5.86 11.37 15.93
C ARG A 83 -5.15 10.06 15.60
N LEU A 84 -4.15 10.09 14.73
CA LEU A 84 -3.29 8.94 14.46
C LEU A 84 -2.31 8.69 15.61
N THR A 85 -2.06 7.42 15.87
CA THR A 85 -0.96 6.96 16.72
C THR A 85 -0.01 6.07 15.91
N ASP A 86 1.19 5.82 16.45
CA ASP A 86 2.23 5.07 15.75
C ASP A 86 1.75 3.64 15.43
N GLU A 87 0.92 3.06 16.30
CA GLU A 87 0.39 1.71 16.14
C GLU A 87 -0.60 1.61 14.96
N ASN A 88 -1.27 2.71 14.62
CA ASN A 88 -2.21 2.74 13.51
C ASN A 88 -1.49 2.84 12.15
N ILE A 89 -0.33 3.49 12.09
CA ILE A 89 0.35 3.79 10.85
C ILE A 89 1.10 2.56 10.33
N PHE A 90 1.10 2.38 9.02
CA PHE A 90 1.94 1.43 8.31
C PHE A 90 2.54 2.11 7.09
N LEU A 91 3.87 2.09 6.96
CA LEU A 91 4.55 2.69 5.82
C LEU A 91 4.91 1.63 4.78
N ALA A 92 4.48 1.86 3.54
CA ALA A 92 4.95 1.11 2.39
C ALA A 92 6.33 1.64 2.00
N VAL A 93 7.37 0.82 2.17
CA VAL A 93 8.76 1.22 1.91
C VAL A 93 9.24 0.67 0.56
N PRO A 94 9.74 1.53 -0.36
CA PRO A 94 9.74 2.99 -0.26
C PRO A 94 8.36 3.60 -0.58
N GLU A 95 7.58 2.92 -1.42
CA GLU A 95 6.22 3.25 -1.85
C GLU A 95 5.43 1.96 -2.12
N ILE A 96 4.10 2.04 -2.19
CA ILE A 96 3.22 0.91 -2.47
C ILE A 96 3.41 0.34 -3.88
N GLU A 97 3.87 1.14 -4.85
CA GLU A 97 4.32 0.64 -6.15
C GLU A 97 5.40 -0.44 -6.02
N GLY A 98 6.31 -0.30 -5.05
CA GLY A 98 7.32 -1.30 -4.74
C GLY A 98 6.71 -2.65 -4.35
N TRP A 99 5.58 -2.64 -3.64
CA TRP A 99 4.84 -3.87 -3.32
C TRP A 99 4.29 -4.53 -4.58
N SER A 100 3.66 -3.76 -5.46
CA SER A 100 3.09 -4.29 -6.72
C SER A 100 4.16 -4.96 -7.59
N ILE A 101 5.34 -4.35 -7.71
CA ILE A 101 6.48 -4.91 -8.46
C ILE A 101 7.03 -6.16 -7.77
N SER A 102 7.12 -6.14 -6.44
CA SER A 102 7.70 -7.25 -5.66
C SER A 102 6.94 -8.57 -5.84
N GLY A 103 5.63 -8.51 -6.14
CA GLY A 103 4.79 -9.67 -6.38
C GLY A 103 4.87 -10.26 -7.79
N LEU A 104 5.69 -9.70 -8.67
CA LEU A 104 5.84 -10.21 -10.03
C LEU A 104 6.90 -11.31 -10.10
N THR A 105 6.49 -12.48 -10.56
CA THR A 105 7.43 -13.52 -11.00
C THR A 105 8.12 -13.09 -12.30
N ARG A 106 9.28 -13.69 -12.60
CA ARG A 106 9.97 -13.47 -13.88
C ARG A 106 9.08 -13.79 -15.09
N THR A 107 8.21 -14.79 -14.96
CA THR A 107 7.25 -15.17 -16.02
C THR A 107 6.16 -14.12 -16.20
N ALA A 108 5.60 -13.61 -15.10
CA ALA A 108 4.61 -12.51 -15.14
C ALA A 108 5.22 -11.24 -15.77
N ALA A 109 6.42 -10.84 -15.35
CA ALA A 109 7.12 -9.69 -15.90
C ALA A 109 7.36 -9.80 -17.41
N LYS A 110 7.77 -10.98 -17.90
CA LYS A 110 7.91 -11.26 -19.33
C LYS A 110 6.58 -11.20 -20.08
N THR A 111 5.50 -11.71 -19.48
CA THR A 111 4.15 -11.69 -20.06
C THR A 111 3.66 -10.25 -20.26
N LEU A 112 3.94 -9.39 -19.29
CA LEU A 112 3.65 -7.96 -19.32
C LEU A 112 4.65 -7.15 -20.16
N LYS A 113 5.66 -7.81 -20.74
CA LYS A 113 6.75 -7.20 -21.52
C LYS A 113 7.51 -6.11 -20.76
N LEU A 114 7.52 -6.18 -19.43
CA LEU A 114 8.24 -5.22 -18.61
C LEU A 114 9.74 -5.29 -18.92
N ARG A 115 10.39 -4.13 -18.83
CA ARG A 115 11.85 -4.06 -18.80
C ARG A 115 12.36 -4.67 -17.49
N GLU A 116 13.67 -4.59 -17.27
CA GLU A 116 14.29 -5.13 -16.06
C GLU A 116 13.63 -4.59 -14.78
N LEU A 117 13.13 -5.50 -13.94
CA LEU A 117 12.47 -5.12 -12.70
C LEU A 117 13.49 -4.53 -11.73
N PRO A 118 13.20 -3.36 -11.11
CA PRO A 118 14.04 -2.84 -10.05
C PRO A 118 13.96 -3.77 -8.84
N ARG A 119 14.94 -3.64 -7.95
CA ARG A 119 14.78 -4.19 -6.60
C ARG A 119 13.58 -3.53 -5.91
N ALA A 120 12.76 -4.33 -5.24
CA ALA A 120 11.51 -3.90 -4.63
C ALA A 120 11.68 -2.81 -3.56
N ASP A 121 12.77 -2.89 -2.78
CA ASP A 121 13.18 -1.89 -1.78
C ASP A 121 13.54 -0.53 -2.38
N THR A 122 13.54 -0.43 -3.71
CA THR A 122 13.79 0.81 -4.43
C THR A 122 12.62 1.20 -5.34
N GLY A 123 11.52 0.45 -5.34
CA GLY A 123 10.40 0.63 -6.24
C GLY A 123 9.56 1.86 -5.91
N THR A 124 9.77 2.94 -6.65
CA THR A 124 8.93 4.15 -6.64
C THR A 124 8.04 4.20 -7.87
N LYS A 125 7.09 5.13 -7.91
CA LYS A 125 6.24 5.41 -9.07
C LYS A 125 7.02 5.74 -10.33
N GLU A 126 8.11 6.49 -10.23
CA GLU A 126 8.97 6.83 -11.38
C GLU A 126 9.67 5.59 -11.92
N LYS A 127 10.14 4.71 -11.03
CA LYS A 127 10.75 3.44 -11.45
C LYS A 127 9.72 2.46 -12.00
N PHE A 128 8.51 2.46 -11.46
CA PHE A 128 7.41 1.73 -12.05
C PHE A 128 7.16 2.19 -13.49
N ILE A 129 7.12 3.50 -13.74
CA ILE A 129 6.93 4.05 -15.09
C ILE A 129 8.12 3.70 -16.00
N SER A 130 9.35 3.72 -15.49
CA SER A 130 10.55 3.47 -16.29
C SER A 130 10.66 2.03 -16.81
N ILE A 131 10.04 1.07 -16.12
CA ILE A 131 10.01 -0.34 -16.57
C ILE A 131 8.90 -0.66 -17.57
N LEU A 132 7.96 0.26 -17.79
CA LEU A 132 6.88 0.03 -18.74
C LEU A 132 7.43 0.01 -20.18
N PRO A 133 6.86 -0.83 -21.07
CA PRO A 133 7.12 -0.75 -22.50
C PRO A 133 6.84 0.66 -23.04
N ASN A 134 5.68 1.21 -22.64
CA ASN A 134 5.23 2.56 -22.93
C ASN A 134 4.69 3.21 -21.64
N PRO A 135 5.18 4.40 -21.24
CA PRO A 135 4.71 5.12 -20.06
C PRO A 135 3.20 5.35 -19.97
N SER A 136 2.50 5.47 -21.12
CA SER A 136 1.05 5.68 -21.14
C SER A 136 0.24 4.48 -20.63
N ASP A 137 0.85 3.29 -20.60
CA ASP A 137 0.13 2.04 -20.30
C ASP A 137 0.05 1.76 -18.79
N GLY A 138 0.51 2.70 -17.95
CA GLY A 138 0.66 2.48 -16.51
C GLY A 138 -0.63 2.05 -15.80
N THR A 139 -1.80 2.53 -16.22
CA THR A 139 -3.11 2.11 -15.65
C THR A 139 -3.45 0.67 -16.02
N LEU A 140 -3.27 0.32 -17.31
CA LEU A 140 -3.54 -1.02 -17.82
C LEU A 140 -2.60 -2.04 -17.17
N ILE A 141 -1.31 -1.75 -17.17
CA ILE A 141 -0.28 -2.64 -16.63
C ILE A 141 -0.48 -2.83 -15.12
N ARG A 142 -0.79 -1.79 -14.35
CA ARG A 142 -1.14 -1.94 -12.91
C ARG A 142 -2.28 -2.93 -12.72
N SER A 143 -3.33 -2.83 -13.54
CA SER A 143 -4.47 -3.76 -13.45
C SER A 143 -4.06 -5.20 -13.76
N GLN A 144 -3.24 -5.41 -14.78
CA GLN A 144 -2.72 -6.74 -15.12
C GLN A 144 -1.75 -7.29 -14.07
N ILE A 145 -0.98 -6.43 -13.39
CA ILE A 145 -0.14 -6.82 -12.26
C ILE A 145 -0.99 -7.41 -11.13
N LEU A 146 -2.16 -6.83 -10.83
CA LEU A 146 -3.06 -7.37 -9.80
C LEU A 146 -3.51 -8.80 -10.12
N GLU A 147 -3.82 -9.08 -11.39
CA GLU A 147 -4.22 -10.42 -11.83
C GLU A 147 -3.10 -11.44 -11.65
N LEU A 148 -1.86 -11.03 -11.94
CA LEU A 148 -0.66 -11.87 -11.89
C LEU A 148 0.10 -11.81 -10.55
N PHE A 149 -0.45 -11.11 -9.56
CA PHE A 149 0.22 -10.86 -8.29
C PHE A 149 0.42 -12.13 -7.48
N ASP A 150 1.66 -12.41 -7.09
CA ASP A 150 2.01 -13.54 -6.22
C ASP A 150 2.50 -13.06 -4.85
N ILE A 151 1.72 -13.40 -3.81
CA ILE A 151 2.01 -12.97 -2.43
C ILE A 151 3.31 -13.53 -1.91
N LYS A 152 3.64 -14.79 -2.24
CA LYS A 152 4.88 -15.42 -1.77
C LYS A 152 6.09 -14.69 -2.32
N THR A 153 6.06 -14.35 -3.61
CA THR A 153 7.09 -13.57 -4.29
C THR A 153 7.20 -12.18 -3.67
N ALA A 154 6.08 -11.50 -3.42
CA ALA A 154 6.06 -10.19 -2.76
C ALA A 154 6.68 -10.23 -1.36
N SER A 155 6.31 -11.21 -0.53
CA SER A 155 6.88 -11.39 0.82
C SER A 155 8.36 -11.76 0.82
N LEU A 156 8.86 -12.40 -0.25
CA LEU A 156 10.28 -12.72 -0.39
C LEU A 156 11.11 -11.49 -0.78
N HIS A 157 10.56 -10.62 -1.63
CA HIS A 157 11.30 -9.50 -2.21
C HIS A 157 11.10 -8.17 -1.48
N SER A 158 10.03 -8.00 -0.71
CA SER A 158 9.74 -6.77 0.03
C SER A 158 9.53 -7.04 1.52
N TYR A 159 10.44 -6.50 2.33
CA TYR A 159 10.35 -6.55 3.79
C TYR A 159 9.13 -5.79 4.32
N SER A 160 8.85 -4.59 3.78
CA SER A 160 7.68 -3.80 4.19
C SER A 160 6.37 -4.50 3.84
N PHE A 161 6.30 -5.15 2.68
CA PHE A 161 5.14 -5.97 2.30
C PHE A 161 4.96 -7.19 3.21
N LYS A 162 6.06 -7.90 3.53
CA LYS A 162 6.00 -9.04 4.46
C LYS A 162 5.44 -8.62 5.83
N ASN A 163 5.97 -7.53 6.39
CA ASN A 163 5.49 -6.99 7.66
C ASN A 163 4.04 -6.50 7.58
N PHE A 164 3.64 -5.92 6.43
CA PHE A 164 2.27 -5.52 6.18
C PHE A 164 1.34 -6.72 6.25
N LEU A 165 1.70 -7.82 5.58
CA LEU A 165 0.90 -9.05 5.57
C LEU A 165 0.73 -9.64 6.96
N GLU A 166 1.80 -9.65 7.76
CA GLU A 166 1.77 -10.11 9.16
C GLU A 166 0.85 -9.23 10.01
N LYS A 167 0.94 -7.90 9.87
CA LYS A 167 0.06 -6.95 10.59
C LYS A 167 -1.39 -7.05 10.13
N LEU A 168 -1.63 -7.24 8.84
CA LEU A 168 -2.97 -7.37 8.24
C LEU A 168 -3.71 -8.60 8.78
N LYS A 169 -2.99 -9.71 9.03
CA LYS A 169 -3.57 -10.94 9.62
C LYS A 169 -3.93 -10.80 11.10
N GLN A 170 -3.30 -9.85 11.79
CA GLN A 170 -3.55 -9.55 13.20
C GLN A 170 -4.61 -8.46 13.38
N LEU A 171 -4.81 -7.63 12.35
CA LEU A 171 -5.88 -6.65 12.31
C LEU A 171 -7.20 -7.37 12.47
#